data_AF-A0A941L628-F1
#
_entry.id   AF-A0A941L628-F1
#
_cell.length_a   1.000
_cell.length_b   1.000
_cell.length_c   1.000
_cell.angle_alpha   90.00
_cell.angle_beta   90.00
_cell.angle_gamma   90.00
#
_symmetry.space_group_name_H-M   'P 1'
#
loop_
_entity.id
_entity.type
_entity.pdbx_description
1 polymer ?
#
loop_
_entity_poly.entity_id
_entity_poly.type
_entity_poly.pdbx_seq_one_letter_code
_entity_poly.pdbx_strand_id
1 'polypeptide(L)'
;SSVSNTQVLSGCDIYAIINPLHESNLGNWRLPNPSAFTMQEIKEINKWVNEGGRLFLVADHMPFGGAAYDLAYSFGFEFSNGFARLKKEGNHPDYFSLQNERLKEHPMLEGEIQSVTTFTGSAFRYPEKAELILSFKKGDISLEPEIAWQFADTTKTIDLENYAQGAVMNYGKGKLAVFGEAAMFTARDVSNENGTFKVGFNSSSAPNNQQFAVRLMRYLVDRN
;
A
#
# COMPACT_ATOMS: atom_id res chain seq x y z
N SER A 1 -21.50 5.93 -4.53
CA SER A 1 -20.60 6.18 -5.68
C SER A 1 -20.32 4.84 -6.33
N SER A 2 -20.59 4.65 -7.63
CA SER A 2 -20.33 3.38 -8.34
C SER A 2 -18.96 3.42 -9.01
N VAL A 3 -17.89 3.40 -8.21
CA VAL A 3 -16.52 3.71 -8.69
C VAL A 3 -15.97 2.61 -9.59
N SER A 4 -16.52 1.40 -9.51
CA SER A 4 -15.97 0.18 -10.14
C SER A 4 -17.02 -0.68 -10.87
N ASN A 5 -17.95 -0.08 -11.61
CA ASN A 5 -18.87 -0.87 -12.44
C ASN A 5 -18.15 -1.47 -13.67
N THR A 6 -18.77 -2.49 -14.28
CA THR A 6 -18.19 -3.23 -15.41
C THR A 6 -17.80 -2.34 -16.60
N GLN A 7 -18.53 -1.24 -16.83
CA GLN A 7 -18.26 -0.32 -17.93
C GLN A 7 -16.94 0.42 -17.72
N VAL A 8 -16.68 0.92 -16.50
CA VAL A 8 -15.40 1.55 -16.14
C VAL A 8 -14.27 0.56 -16.32
N LEU A 9 -14.41 -0.65 -15.76
CA LEU A 9 -13.36 -1.67 -15.78
C LEU A 9 -13.00 -2.15 -17.19
N SER A 10 -13.96 -2.19 -18.12
CA SER A 10 -13.73 -2.63 -19.51
C SER A 10 -12.78 -1.73 -20.30
N GLY A 11 -12.64 -0.46 -19.91
CA GLY A 11 -11.77 0.52 -20.57
C GLY A 11 -10.39 0.69 -19.93
N CYS A 12 -10.09 -0.04 -18.85
CA CYS A 12 -8.86 0.15 -18.09
C CYS A 12 -7.77 -0.85 -18.48
N ASP A 13 -6.58 -0.34 -18.81
CA ASP A 13 -5.35 -1.17 -18.83
C ASP A 13 -4.89 -1.49 -17.40
N ILE A 14 -5.02 -0.51 -16.50
CA ILE A 14 -4.80 -0.63 -15.05
C ILE A 14 -5.93 0.13 -14.36
N TYR A 15 -6.54 -0.52 -13.36
CA TYR A 15 -7.45 0.15 -12.43
C TYR A 15 -6.68 0.46 -11.14
N ALA A 16 -6.54 1.74 -10.82
CA ALA A 16 -5.80 2.20 -9.65
C ALA A 16 -6.77 2.69 -8.56
N ILE A 17 -6.64 2.13 -7.36
CA ILE A 17 -7.41 2.48 -6.18
C ILE A 17 -6.42 2.94 -5.12
N ILE A 18 -6.41 4.25 -4.84
CA ILE A 18 -5.44 4.86 -3.92
C ILE A 18 -6.20 5.49 -2.75
N ASN A 19 -5.93 5.04 -1.54
CA ASN A 19 -6.52 5.52 -0.29
C ASN A 19 -8.06 5.57 -0.34
N PRO A 20 -8.73 4.43 -0.62
CA PRO A 20 -10.19 4.39 -0.62
C PRO A 20 -10.71 4.67 0.79
N LEU A 21 -11.86 5.34 0.88
CA LEU A 21 -12.41 5.80 2.16
C LEU A 21 -13.93 5.68 2.15
N HIS A 22 -14.49 5.15 3.24
CA HIS A 22 -15.93 5.14 3.44
C HIS A 22 -16.45 6.54 3.79
N GLU A 23 -17.67 6.87 3.35
CA GLU A 23 -18.27 8.19 3.52
C GLU A 23 -18.37 8.65 4.98
N SER A 24 -18.60 7.72 5.91
CA SER A 24 -18.66 8.01 7.36
C SER A 24 -17.33 8.48 7.96
N ASN A 25 -16.22 8.31 7.25
CA ASN A 25 -14.89 8.72 7.68
C ASN A 25 -14.36 9.96 6.95
N LEU A 26 -15.17 10.60 6.11
CA LEU A 26 -14.83 11.91 5.55
C LEU A 26 -14.74 12.96 6.67
N GLY A 27 -13.53 13.50 6.88
CA GLY A 27 -13.26 14.43 7.98
C GLY A 27 -13.32 13.81 9.38
N ASN A 28 -13.44 12.48 9.49
CA ASN A 28 -13.58 11.75 10.75
C ASN A 28 -12.79 10.43 10.72
N TRP A 29 -11.48 10.52 10.92
CA TRP A 29 -10.58 9.36 10.95
C TRP A 29 -10.57 8.70 12.34
N ARG A 30 -11.73 8.17 12.72
CA ARG A 30 -11.98 7.42 13.96
C ARG A 30 -12.59 6.07 13.62
N LEU A 31 -12.31 5.04 14.43
CA LEU A 31 -12.98 3.75 14.32
C LEU A 31 -14.51 3.88 14.57
N PRO A 32 -15.34 3.05 13.91
CA PRO A 32 -14.96 2.05 12.91
C PRO A 32 -14.59 2.66 11.55
N ASN A 33 -13.73 1.97 10.80
CA ASN A 33 -13.40 2.27 9.40
C ASN A 33 -13.94 1.16 8.51
N PRO A 34 -15.24 1.18 8.15
CA PRO A 34 -15.85 0.16 7.32
C PRO A 34 -15.28 0.20 5.89
N SER A 35 -15.51 -0.88 5.14
CA SER A 35 -15.13 -0.97 3.73
C SER A 35 -15.65 0.20 2.91
N ALA A 36 -14.80 0.75 2.06
CA ALA A 36 -15.19 1.74 1.07
C ALA A 36 -15.99 1.15 -0.11
N PHE A 37 -16.10 -0.18 -0.17
CA PHE A 37 -16.69 -0.92 -1.27
C PHE A 37 -17.87 -1.76 -0.80
N THR A 38 -18.90 -1.80 -1.63
CA THR A 38 -19.98 -2.77 -1.47
C THR A 38 -19.50 -4.18 -1.82
N MET A 39 -20.19 -5.20 -1.31
CA MET A 39 -19.90 -6.61 -1.68
C MET A 39 -19.99 -6.85 -3.19
N GLN A 40 -20.87 -6.13 -3.89
CA GLN A 40 -21.03 -6.26 -5.34
C GLN A 40 -19.81 -5.69 -6.08
N GLU A 41 -19.34 -4.51 -5.69
CA GLU A 41 -18.12 -3.92 -6.26
C GLU A 41 -16.90 -4.81 -6.03
N ILE A 42 -16.75 -5.40 -4.84
CA ILE A 42 -15.66 -6.34 -4.54
C ILE A 42 -15.71 -7.55 -5.48
N LYS A 43 -16.90 -8.15 -5.67
CA LYS A 43 -17.08 -9.28 -6.58
C LYS A 43 -16.75 -8.92 -8.02
N GLU A 44 -17.17 -7.74 -8.48
CA GLU A 44 -16.93 -7.28 -9.85
C GLU A 44 -15.44 -7.01 -10.11
N ILE A 45 -14.76 -6.29 -9.20
CA ILE A 45 -13.32 -6.04 -9.31
C ILE A 45 -12.55 -7.37 -9.27
N ASN A 46 -12.86 -8.25 -8.32
CA ASN A 46 -12.19 -9.53 -8.19
C ASN A 46 -12.33 -10.39 -9.45
N LYS A 47 -13.56 -10.51 -9.97
CA LYS A 47 -13.83 -11.23 -11.22
C LYS A 47 -13.07 -10.62 -12.39
N TRP A 48 -13.09 -9.29 -12.53
CA TRP A 48 -12.40 -8.59 -13.61
C TRP A 48 -10.90 -8.84 -13.59
N VAL A 49 -10.26 -8.76 -12.41
CA VAL A 49 -8.83 -9.11 -12.28
C VAL A 49 -8.62 -10.57 -12.68
N ASN A 50 -9.40 -11.50 -12.14
CA ASN A 50 -9.28 -12.92 -12.48
C ASN A 50 -9.39 -13.21 -14.00
N GLU A 51 -10.17 -12.41 -14.72
CA GLU A 51 -10.38 -12.52 -16.17
C GLU A 51 -9.30 -11.83 -17.03
N GLY A 52 -8.39 -11.07 -16.41
CA GLY A 52 -7.27 -10.43 -17.12
C GLY A 52 -6.95 -9.02 -16.64
N GLY A 53 -7.83 -8.41 -15.85
CA GLY A 53 -7.65 -7.06 -15.33
C GLY A 53 -6.40 -6.88 -14.48
N ARG A 54 -5.91 -5.64 -14.42
CA ARG A 54 -4.72 -5.24 -13.67
C ARG A 54 -5.11 -4.26 -12.57
N LEU A 55 -4.95 -4.64 -11.32
CA LEU A 55 -5.33 -3.81 -10.18
C LEU A 55 -4.08 -3.30 -9.46
N PHE A 56 -4.02 -1.98 -9.27
CA PHE A 56 -3.07 -1.33 -8.38
C PHE A 56 -3.83 -0.78 -7.16
N LEU A 57 -3.69 -1.45 -6.02
CA LEU A 57 -4.35 -1.10 -4.78
C LEU A 57 -3.34 -0.53 -3.79
N VAL A 58 -3.61 0.68 -3.31
CA VAL A 58 -2.79 1.34 -2.30
C VAL A 58 -3.66 1.81 -1.15
N ALA A 59 -3.29 1.44 0.06
CA ALA A 59 -3.97 1.87 1.28
C ALA A 59 -2.92 2.27 2.30
N ASP A 60 -2.84 3.56 2.59
CA ASP A 60 -1.94 4.12 3.60
C ASP A 60 -2.35 3.68 5.02
N HIS A 61 -1.80 4.34 6.03
CA HIS A 61 -2.19 4.16 7.42
C HIS A 61 -3.70 4.38 7.66
N MET A 62 -4.16 4.17 8.90
CA MET A 62 -5.55 4.45 9.30
C MET A 62 -6.07 5.80 8.78
N PRO A 63 -7.26 5.87 8.16
CA PRO A 63 -8.31 4.83 8.09
C PRO A 63 -8.28 3.96 6.81
N PHE A 64 -7.29 4.17 5.94
CA PHE A 64 -7.33 3.65 4.57
C PHE A 64 -7.13 2.14 4.52
N GLY A 65 -6.27 1.57 5.39
CA GLY A 65 -6.11 0.12 5.53
C GLY A 65 -7.42 -0.58 5.90
N GLY A 66 -8.19 -0.05 6.85
CA GLY A 66 -9.50 -0.58 7.22
C GLY A 66 -10.53 -0.45 6.10
N ALA A 67 -10.56 0.70 5.43
CA ALA A 67 -11.49 0.95 4.32
C ALA A 67 -11.19 0.09 3.07
N ALA A 68 -9.92 -0.31 2.87
CA ALA A 68 -9.52 -1.20 1.79
C ALA A 68 -9.61 -2.70 2.14
N TYR A 69 -9.78 -3.03 3.42
CA TYR A 69 -9.62 -4.40 3.95
C TYR A 69 -10.45 -5.42 3.18
N ASP A 70 -11.77 -5.23 3.06
CA ASP A 70 -12.64 -6.24 2.44
C ASP A 70 -12.29 -6.52 0.96
N LEU A 71 -11.88 -5.49 0.21
CA LEU A 71 -11.43 -5.66 -1.16
C LEU A 71 -10.10 -6.43 -1.22
N ALA A 72 -9.12 -6.03 -0.42
CA ALA A 72 -7.82 -6.69 -0.35
C ALA A 72 -7.94 -8.15 0.11
N TYR A 73 -8.81 -8.40 1.08
CA TYR A 73 -9.09 -9.71 1.65
C TYR A 73 -9.68 -10.67 0.60
N SER A 74 -10.47 -10.15 -0.35
CA SER A 74 -10.97 -10.96 -1.48
C SER A 74 -9.84 -11.54 -2.36
N PHE A 75 -8.64 -10.96 -2.30
CA PHE A 75 -7.43 -11.44 -2.97
C PHE A 75 -6.46 -12.16 -2.01
N GLY A 76 -6.81 -12.31 -0.72
CA GLY A 76 -5.99 -12.97 0.29
C GLY A 76 -5.03 -12.05 1.06
N PHE A 77 -5.12 -10.73 0.88
CA PHE A 77 -4.32 -9.76 1.64
C PHE A 77 -5.10 -9.26 2.87
N GLU A 78 -4.48 -9.29 4.03
CA GLU A 78 -5.10 -8.86 5.30
C GLU A 78 -4.43 -7.57 5.78
N PHE A 79 -5.00 -6.41 5.43
CA PHE A 79 -4.47 -5.13 5.89
C PHE A 79 -4.62 -4.96 7.41
N SER A 80 -3.61 -4.38 8.03
CA SER A 80 -3.77 -3.70 9.33
C SER A 80 -4.39 -2.32 9.10
N ASN A 81 -4.99 -1.75 10.15
CA ASN A 81 -5.57 -0.41 10.10
C ASN A 81 -4.82 0.53 11.04
N GLY A 82 -3.49 0.46 10.98
CA GLY A 82 -2.59 1.19 11.84
C GLY A 82 -1.49 1.90 11.07
N PHE A 83 -0.47 2.32 11.81
CA PHE A 83 0.68 3.07 11.33
C PHE A 83 1.91 2.16 11.41
N ALA A 84 2.28 1.57 10.28
CA ALA A 84 3.44 0.72 10.16
C ALA A 84 4.74 1.54 10.23
N ARG A 85 5.72 1.02 10.96
CA ARG A 85 7.01 1.66 11.19
C ARG A 85 8.12 0.62 11.24
N LEU A 86 9.24 0.90 10.57
CA LEU A 86 10.45 0.12 10.77
C LEU A 86 11.07 0.41 12.13
N LYS A 87 11.67 -0.61 12.74
CA LYS A 87 12.56 -0.43 13.89
C LYS A 87 13.82 0.30 13.45
N LYS A 88 13.96 1.56 13.87
CA LYS A 88 15.11 2.41 13.57
C LYS A 88 15.27 3.53 14.60
N GLU A 89 16.42 4.17 14.58
CA GLU A 89 16.67 5.38 15.36
C GLU A 89 16.19 6.62 14.61
N GLY A 90 15.65 7.59 15.36
CA GLY A 90 15.20 8.87 14.81
C GLY A 90 13.90 8.80 14.00
N ASN A 91 13.48 9.98 13.52
CA ASN A 91 12.25 10.17 12.75
C ASN A 91 12.55 10.42 11.27
N HIS A 92 13.12 9.41 10.61
CA HIS A 92 13.40 9.45 9.18
C HIS A 92 12.31 8.69 8.39
N PRO A 93 12.23 8.84 7.06
CA PRO A 93 11.44 7.93 6.21
C PRO A 93 11.87 6.46 6.37
N ASP A 94 10.97 5.53 6.05
CA ASP A 94 11.25 4.09 6.10
C ASP A 94 12.01 3.66 4.84
N TYR A 95 13.16 3.01 5.03
CA TYR A 95 14.07 2.65 3.94
C TYR A 95 14.09 1.14 3.75
N PHE A 96 13.63 0.67 2.59
CA PHE A 96 13.64 -0.72 2.19
C PHE A 96 14.74 -0.94 1.17
N SER A 97 15.73 -1.77 1.45
CA SER A 97 16.85 -2.01 0.54
C SER A 97 17.22 -3.48 0.46
N LEU A 98 17.95 -3.85 -0.59
CA LEU A 98 18.55 -5.19 -0.69
C LEU A 98 19.52 -5.41 0.48
N GLN A 99 20.29 -4.38 0.85
CA GLN A 99 21.28 -4.44 1.92
C GLN A 99 20.67 -4.72 3.30
N ASN A 100 19.51 -4.13 3.61
CA ASN A 100 18.81 -4.43 4.86
C ASN A 100 17.82 -5.60 4.72
N GLU A 101 17.81 -6.25 3.55
CA GLU A 101 16.98 -7.39 3.15
C GLU A 101 15.47 -7.15 3.29
N ARG A 102 15.05 -5.88 3.22
CA ARG A 102 13.64 -5.48 3.27
C ARG A 102 13.06 -5.22 1.89
N LEU A 103 13.89 -4.84 0.92
CA LEU A 103 13.53 -4.93 -0.50
C LEU A 103 13.85 -6.36 -0.95
N LYS A 104 12.88 -7.06 -1.51
CA LYS A 104 13.09 -8.40 -2.06
C LYS A 104 13.49 -8.31 -3.52
N GLU A 105 14.34 -9.24 -3.95
CA GLU A 105 14.69 -9.37 -5.36
C GLU A 105 13.46 -9.73 -6.18
N HIS A 106 13.31 -9.06 -7.31
CA HIS A 106 12.22 -9.31 -8.25
C HIS A 106 12.64 -8.78 -9.62
N PRO A 107 12.28 -9.43 -10.76
CA PRO A 107 12.70 -8.98 -12.09
C PRO A 107 12.40 -7.50 -12.39
N MET A 108 11.28 -6.97 -11.89
CA MET A 108 10.95 -5.54 -12.06
C MET A 108 11.95 -4.57 -11.41
N LEU A 109 12.77 -5.04 -10.48
CA LEU A 109 13.74 -4.25 -9.70
C LEU A 109 15.19 -4.45 -10.16
N GLU A 110 15.44 -5.35 -11.10
CA GLU A 110 16.79 -5.65 -11.57
C GLU A 110 17.53 -4.42 -12.07
N GLY A 111 18.84 -4.38 -11.78
CA GLY A 111 19.73 -3.29 -12.14
C GLY A 111 19.81 -2.21 -11.06
N GLU A 112 19.21 -1.05 -11.34
CA GLU A 112 19.50 0.20 -10.62
C GLU A 112 18.72 0.37 -9.31
N ILE A 113 17.57 -0.31 -9.14
CA ILE A 113 16.69 -0.13 -7.98
C ILE A 113 17.18 -1.02 -6.83
N GLN A 114 18.10 -0.49 -6.03
CA GLN A 114 18.62 -1.19 -4.85
C GLN A 114 17.86 -0.85 -3.56
N SER A 115 17.00 0.16 -3.61
CA SER A 115 16.18 0.60 -2.48
C SER A 115 14.95 1.38 -2.89
N VAL A 116 13.96 1.40 -2.01
CA VAL A 116 12.71 2.18 -2.10
C VAL A 116 12.42 2.79 -0.74
N THR A 117 11.90 4.01 -0.73
CA THR A 117 11.59 4.74 0.51
C THR A 117 10.09 4.94 0.67
N THR A 118 9.57 4.70 1.87
CA THR A 118 8.18 4.96 2.25
C THR A 118 8.12 6.00 3.37
N PHE A 119 6.95 6.59 3.61
CA PHE A 119 6.80 7.80 4.43
C PHE A 119 5.82 7.59 5.58
N THR A 120 5.78 6.36 6.11
CA THR A 120 4.75 5.72 6.96
C THR A 120 3.98 4.67 6.16
N GLY A 121 2.65 4.62 6.25
CA GLY A 121 1.82 3.58 5.69
C GLY A 121 1.16 2.65 6.69
N SER A 122 0.44 1.68 6.13
CA SER A 122 -0.04 0.47 6.77
C SER A 122 0.85 -0.73 6.41
N ALA A 123 0.48 -1.89 6.94
CA ALA A 123 1.08 -3.17 6.62
C ALA A 123 -0.03 -4.18 6.29
N PHE A 124 0.32 -5.30 5.69
CA PHE A 124 -0.62 -6.39 5.45
C PHE A 124 0.05 -7.76 5.55
N ARG A 125 -0.75 -8.76 5.93
CA ARG A 125 -0.41 -10.16 5.64
C ARG A 125 -0.77 -10.46 4.19
N TYR A 126 -0.10 -11.45 3.63
CA TYR A 126 -0.18 -11.77 2.20
C TYR A 126 -0.34 -13.28 1.99
N PRO A 127 -0.96 -13.70 0.86
CA PRO A 127 -1.10 -15.11 0.53
C PRO A 127 0.24 -15.68 0.02
N GLU A 128 0.42 -17.01 0.09
CA GLU A 128 1.64 -17.70 -0.36
C GLU A 128 2.01 -17.40 -1.83
N LYS A 129 1.01 -17.15 -2.68
CA LYS A 129 1.19 -16.85 -4.10
C LYS A 129 1.70 -15.43 -4.37
N ALA A 130 1.74 -14.56 -3.36
CA ALA A 130 2.22 -13.20 -3.53
C ALA A 130 3.75 -13.15 -3.53
N GLU A 131 4.30 -12.42 -4.49
CA GLU A 131 5.71 -12.10 -4.57
C GLU A 131 5.94 -10.84 -3.74
N LEU A 132 6.69 -10.98 -2.65
CA LEU A 132 6.98 -9.89 -1.74
C LEU A 132 7.92 -8.89 -2.39
N ILE A 133 7.67 -7.60 -2.16
CA ILE A 133 8.52 -6.50 -2.64
C ILE A 133 9.11 -5.74 -1.46
N LEU A 134 8.26 -5.30 -0.52
CA LEU A 134 8.66 -4.57 0.69
C LEU A 134 8.25 -5.39 1.91
N SER A 135 9.22 -5.95 2.64
CA SER A 135 8.97 -6.82 3.79
C SER A 135 9.33 -6.16 5.12
N PHE A 136 8.47 -6.35 6.11
CA PHE A 136 8.79 -6.09 7.50
C PHE A 136 9.59 -7.26 8.11
N LYS A 137 10.26 -6.98 9.22
CA LYS A 137 11.09 -7.90 10.00
C LYS A 137 10.71 -7.78 11.47
N LYS A 138 11.17 -8.74 12.26
CA LYS A 138 10.98 -8.75 13.71
C LYS A 138 11.37 -7.42 14.36
N GLY A 139 10.48 -6.91 15.20
CA GLY A 139 10.65 -5.65 15.92
C GLY A 139 10.16 -4.42 15.18
N ASP A 140 9.82 -4.53 13.89
CA ASP A 140 8.97 -3.53 13.24
C ASP A 140 7.55 -3.64 13.79
N ILE A 141 6.83 -2.52 13.80
CA ILE A 141 5.54 -2.45 14.47
C ILE A 141 4.50 -1.70 13.67
N SER A 142 3.23 -2.03 13.91
CA SER A 142 2.10 -1.18 13.58
C SER A 142 1.46 -0.65 14.86
N LEU A 143 1.30 0.66 14.95
CA LEU A 143 0.51 1.31 15.99
C LEU A 143 -0.94 1.40 15.52
N GLU A 144 -1.87 0.82 16.28
CA GLU A 144 -3.29 0.71 15.93
C GLU A 144 -4.15 1.62 16.85
N PRO A 145 -4.27 2.93 16.56
CA PRO A 145 -5.03 3.84 17.40
C PRO A 145 -6.54 3.77 17.12
N GLU A 146 -7.35 4.33 18.02
CA GLU A 146 -8.79 4.51 17.79
C GLU A 146 -9.11 5.73 16.93
N ILE A 147 -8.21 6.72 16.92
CA ILE A 147 -8.28 7.96 16.13
C ILE A 147 -6.91 8.14 15.48
N ALA A 148 -6.90 8.37 14.16
CA ALA A 148 -5.66 8.57 13.41
C ALA A 148 -4.80 9.68 14.04
N TRP A 149 -3.49 9.43 14.12
CA TRP A 149 -2.49 10.34 14.69
C TRP A 149 -2.59 10.63 16.21
N GLN A 150 -3.49 9.95 16.93
CA GLN A 150 -3.56 10.03 18.39
C GLN A 150 -3.00 8.75 19.01
N PHE A 151 -1.78 8.84 19.52
CA PHE A 151 -1.06 7.74 20.14
C PHE A 151 -0.94 7.97 21.66
N ALA A 152 -1.14 6.90 22.43
CA ALA A 152 -0.96 6.86 23.87
C ALA A 152 -0.17 5.60 24.26
N ASP A 153 0.30 5.52 25.50
CA ASP A 153 1.01 4.33 26.00
C ASP A 153 0.16 3.05 25.94
N THR A 154 -1.16 3.21 25.86
CA THR A 154 -2.14 2.12 25.72
C THR A 154 -2.48 1.79 24.27
N THR A 155 -1.93 2.51 23.28
CA THR A 155 -2.17 2.22 21.86
C THR A 155 -1.72 0.81 21.55
N LYS A 156 -2.64 0.00 21.00
CA LYS A 156 -2.34 -1.37 20.60
C LYS A 156 -1.18 -1.36 19.61
N THR A 157 -0.20 -2.20 19.88
CA THR A 157 0.96 -2.41 19.02
C THR A 157 0.94 -3.84 18.47
N ILE A 158 1.14 -3.98 17.17
CA ILE A 158 1.26 -5.28 16.49
C ILE A 158 2.69 -5.44 15.99
N ASP A 159 3.30 -6.60 16.25
CA ASP A 159 4.59 -6.95 15.64
C ASP A 159 4.38 -7.31 14.16
N LEU A 160 5.18 -6.71 13.29
CA LEU A 160 5.09 -6.85 11.84
C LEU A 160 6.01 -7.94 11.27
N GLU A 161 6.56 -8.84 12.10
CA GLU A 161 7.24 -10.03 11.61
C GLU A 161 6.31 -10.80 10.66
N ASN A 162 6.79 -11.05 9.43
CA ASN A 162 6.05 -11.68 8.33
C ASN A 162 4.89 -10.85 7.74
N TYR A 163 4.89 -9.53 7.94
CA TYR A 163 4.03 -8.61 7.19
C TYR A 163 4.80 -8.02 6.00
N ALA A 164 4.05 -7.46 5.05
CA ALA A 164 4.59 -6.68 3.95
C ALA A 164 3.98 -5.28 3.90
N GLN A 165 4.70 -4.35 3.26
CA GLN A 165 4.18 -3.05 2.83
C GLN A 165 3.99 -2.99 1.32
N GLY A 166 4.51 -3.96 0.57
CA GLY A 166 4.43 -4.00 -0.89
C GLY A 166 4.56 -5.42 -1.40
N ALA A 167 3.63 -5.83 -2.26
CA ALA A 167 3.63 -7.14 -2.89
C ALA A 167 2.98 -7.06 -4.28
N VAL A 168 3.36 -7.99 -5.15
CA VAL A 168 2.74 -8.20 -6.46
C VAL A 168 2.27 -9.64 -6.57
N MET A 169 1.27 -9.91 -7.40
CA MET A 169 0.74 -11.27 -7.55
C MET A 169 0.02 -11.45 -8.88
N ASN A 170 0.27 -12.56 -9.57
CA ASN A 170 -0.60 -13.03 -10.66
C ASN A 170 -1.89 -13.62 -10.06
N TYR A 171 -3.06 -13.24 -10.60
CA TYR A 171 -4.35 -13.70 -10.08
C TYR A 171 -5.29 -14.09 -11.22
N GLY A 172 -5.51 -15.39 -11.39
CA GLY A 172 -6.16 -15.92 -12.59
C GLY A 172 -5.36 -15.54 -13.83
N LYS A 173 -5.97 -14.78 -14.74
CA LYS A 173 -5.32 -14.18 -15.92
C LYS A 173 -4.80 -12.75 -15.66
N GLY A 174 -5.12 -12.20 -14.49
CA GLY A 174 -4.83 -10.84 -14.03
C GLY A 174 -3.49 -10.67 -13.32
N LYS A 175 -3.21 -9.42 -12.94
CA LYS A 175 -2.13 -9.06 -12.01
C LYS A 175 -2.59 -8.06 -10.96
N LEU A 176 -1.96 -8.13 -9.81
CA LEU A 176 -2.17 -7.27 -8.65
C LEU A 176 -0.86 -6.62 -8.23
N ALA A 177 -0.94 -5.37 -7.82
CA ALA A 177 0.08 -4.67 -7.05
C ALA A 177 -0.60 -4.07 -5.81
N VAL A 178 -0.16 -4.47 -4.62
CA VAL A 178 -0.75 -4.06 -3.34
C VAL A 178 0.30 -3.37 -2.49
N PHE A 179 0.03 -2.14 -2.07
CA PHE A 179 0.97 -1.32 -1.30
C PHE A 179 0.30 -0.64 -0.10
N GLY A 180 1.07 -0.52 0.98
CA GLY A 180 0.65 0.08 2.25
C GLY A 180 0.96 1.57 2.37
N GLU A 181 1.48 2.23 1.34
CA GLU A 181 1.93 3.63 1.43
C GLU A 181 1.60 4.36 0.11
N ALA A 182 0.88 5.48 0.18
CA ALA A 182 0.48 6.23 -1.01
C ALA A 182 1.49 7.30 -1.39
N ALA A 183 2.07 7.98 -0.42
CA ALA A 183 2.98 9.10 -0.64
C ALA A 183 4.26 8.70 -1.37
N MET A 184 4.67 7.42 -1.27
CA MET A 184 5.79 6.86 -2.03
C MET A 184 5.62 6.96 -3.56
N PHE A 185 4.38 7.13 -4.04
CA PHE A 185 4.01 7.26 -5.45
C PHE A 185 3.59 8.69 -5.85
N THR A 186 3.94 9.69 -5.05
CA THR A 186 3.55 11.09 -5.30
C THR A 186 4.75 12.00 -5.50
N ALA A 187 4.53 13.21 -5.99
CA ALA A 187 5.50 14.31 -5.96
C ALA A 187 4.87 15.46 -5.18
N ARG A 188 5.13 15.53 -3.87
CA ARG A 188 4.47 16.49 -2.98
C ARG A 188 5.44 17.29 -2.13
N ASP A 189 5.08 18.54 -1.92
CA ASP A 189 5.65 19.40 -0.90
C ASP A 189 4.62 19.49 0.24
N VAL A 190 5.00 19.04 1.44
CA VAL A 190 4.16 19.08 2.65
C VAL A 190 4.68 20.19 3.54
N SER A 191 3.84 21.18 3.81
CA SER A 191 4.20 22.31 4.68
C SER A 191 3.50 22.18 6.03
N ASN A 192 4.25 22.36 7.11
CA ASN A 192 3.72 22.48 8.46
C ASN A 192 4.48 23.60 9.21
N GLU A 193 4.23 23.74 10.51
CA GLU A 193 4.87 24.75 11.36
C GLU A 193 6.40 24.68 11.38
N ASN A 194 6.96 23.50 11.08
CA ASN A 194 8.40 23.22 11.04
C ASN A 194 9.02 23.40 9.63
N GLY A 195 8.24 23.86 8.64
CA GLY A 195 8.70 24.15 7.29
C GLY A 195 8.08 23.26 6.20
N THR A 196 8.65 23.32 5.00
CA THR A 196 8.21 22.55 3.83
C THR A 196 9.14 21.38 3.58
N PHE A 197 8.57 20.18 3.53
CA PHE A 197 9.27 18.91 3.33
C PHE A 197 8.87 18.30 2.00
N LYS A 198 9.84 17.72 1.30
CA LYS A 198 9.61 17.01 0.04
C LYS A 198 9.34 15.53 0.31
N VAL A 199 8.23 15.04 -0.22
CA VAL A 199 7.73 13.67 -0.04
C VAL A 199 7.57 12.99 -1.40
N GLY A 200 7.78 11.67 -1.43
CA GLY A 200 7.74 10.88 -2.65
C GLY A 200 8.89 11.24 -3.61
N PHE A 201 8.60 11.37 -4.90
CA PHE A 201 9.58 11.57 -5.97
C PHE A 201 10.40 12.85 -5.84
N ASN A 202 9.90 13.87 -5.12
CA ASN A 202 10.62 15.10 -4.87
C ASN A 202 11.61 14.99 -3.71
N SER A 203 11.54 13.92 -2.91
CA SER A 203 12.37 13.74 -1.72
C SER A 203 13.77 13.28 -2.12
N SER A 204 14.81 13.96 -1.64
CA SER A 204 16.19 13.49 -1.79
C SER A 204 16.45 12.16 -1.07
N SER A 205 15.59 11.79 -0.11
CA SER A 205 15.63 10.50 0.57
C SER A 205 15.04 9.35 -0.25
N ALA A 206 14.33 9.64 -1.35
CA ALA A 206 13.63 8.63 -2.17
C ALA A 206 14.07 8.63 -3.65
N PRO A 207 15.38 8.53 -3.95
CA PRO A 207 15.91 8.75 -5.30
C PRO A 207 15.40 7.73 -6.34
N ASN A 208 15.01 6.53 -5.91
CA ASN A 208 14.62 5.43 -6.80
C ASN A 208 13.10 5.31 -6.98
N ASN A 209 12.29 6.01 -6.18
CA ASN A 209 10.84 5.80 -6.12
C ASN A 209 10.13 6.09 -7.45
N GLN A 210 10.59 7.10 -8.20
CA GLN A 210 10.02 7.40 -9.51
C GLN A 210 10.26 6.26 -10.51
N GLN A 211 11.50 5.74 -10.56
CA GLN A 211 11.84 4.63 -11.45
C GLN A 211 11.10 3.35 -11.02
N PHE A 212 11.00 3.10 -9.71
CA PHE A 212 10.21 2.02 -9.14
C PHE A 212 8.74 2.07 -9.59
N ALA A 213 8.10 3.24 -9.51
CA ALA A 213 6.72 3.41 -9.96
C ALA A 213 6.56 3.08 -11.46
N VAL A 214 7.49 3.52 -12.30
CA VAL A 214 7.49 3.20 -13.74
C VAL A 214 7.64 1.69 -13.98
N ARG A 215 8.56 1.04 -13.27
CA ARG A 215 8.78 -0.42 -13.38
C ARG A 215 7.56 -1.22 -12.92
N LEU A 216 6.91 -0.79 -11.85
CA LEU A 216 5.69 -1.41 -11.35
C LEU A 216 4.55 -1.32 -12.37
N MET A 217 4.33 -0.14 -12.97
CA MET A 217 3.29 0.01 -14.00
C MET A 217 3.59 -0.86 -15.23
N ARG A 218 4.86 -0.93 -15.66
CA ARG A 218 5.28 -1.83 -16.75
C ARG A 218 5.02 -3.30 -16.41
N TYR A 219 5.37 -3.74 -15.21
CA TYR A 219 5.09 -5.11 -14.76
C TYR A 219 3.59 -5.45 -14.81
N LEU A 220 2.72 -4.50 -14.40
CA LEU A 220 1.27 -4.70 -14.41
C LEU A 220 0.72 -4.87 -15.82
N VAL A 221 1.13 -4.04 -16.78
CA VAL A 221 0.64 -4.16 -18.16
C VAL A 221 1.31 -5.29 -18.95
N ASP A 222 2.43 -5.80 -18.47
CA ASP A 222 3.15 -6.87 -19.18
C ASP A 222 2.29 -8.13 -19.29
N ARG A 223 2.27 -8.68 -20.50
CA ARG A 223 1.54 -9.90 -20.85
C ARG A 223 2.62 -10.97 -20.98
N ASN A 224 2.95 -11.60 -19.85
CA ASN A 224 3.90 -12.72 -19.78
C ASN A 224 3.71 -13.69 -20.95
#